data_AF-A0A8S9ZJX7-F1
#
_entry.id   AF-A0A8S9ZJX7-F1
#
_cell.length_a   1.000
_cell.length_b   1.000
_cell.length_c   1.000
_cell.angle_alpha   90.00
_cell.angle_beta   90.00
_cell.angle_gamma   90.00
#
_symmetry.space_group_name_H-M   'P 1'
#
loop_
_entity.id
_entity.type
_entity.pdbx_description
1 polymer ?
#
loop_
_entity_poly.entity_id
_entity_poly.type
_entity_poly.pdbx_seq_one_letter_code
_entity_poly.pdbx_strand_id
1 'polypeptide(L)'
;MLKKLNNQVDASGRLLSLKLSKGYITTSLARPFVDFITQKLNLNKMIYASDEMVFQTLTASDDLNAPNAFTHKCIERKVNIPYLTREISLLSLPLFTYWPEDETSLKCHSGYIRNALCVFGMEDLSNNFRNNTQIFANKILSSFDFGAVLCWHEEMRIRTFIEKGLNRLNNSLYQNWPQANSFS
;
A
#
# COMPACT_ATOMS: atom_id res chain seq x y z
N MET A 1 -30.86 1.04 -15.00
CA MET A 1 -29.73 0.40 -15.69
C MET A 1 -28.48 1.22 -15.40
N LEU A 2 -27.55 0.74 -14.58
CA LEU A 2 -26.33 1.49 -14.22
C LEU A 2 -25.48 1.70 -15.48
N LYS A 3 -25.33 2.96 -15.90
CA LYS A 3 -24.53 3.37 -17.06
C LYS A 3 -23.05 3.12 -16.73
N LYS A 4 -22.52 1.96 -17.12
CA LYS A 4 -21.12 1.58 -16.84
C LYS A 4 -20.16 2.49 -17.62
N LEU A 5 -19.11 3.00 -16.96
CA LEU A 5 -18.26 4.09 -17.48
C LEU A 5 -17.23 3.67 -18.57
N ASN A 6 -17.35 2.47 -19.15
CA ASN A 6 -16.24 1.87 -19.91
C ASN A 6 -16.01 2.43 -21.32
N ASN A 7 -16.83 3.38 -21.75
CA ASN A 7 -16.78 3.98 -23.09
C ASN A 7 -16.81 5.51 -23.00
N GLN A 8 -16.21 6.08 -21.96
CA GLN A 8 -16.08 7.53 -21.90
C GLN A 8 -15.14 8.00 -23.00
N VAL A 9 -15.47 9.17 -23.54
CA VAL A 9 -14.69 9.83 -24.58
C VAL A 9 -14.26 11.20 -24.09
N ASP A 10 -13.10 11.66 -24.54
CA ASP A 10 -12.64 13.03 -24.32
C ASP A 10 -13.47 14.05 -25.13
N ALA A 11 -13.15 15.34 -24.98
CA ALA A 11 -13.80 16.41 -25.71
C ALA A 11 -13.63 16.30 -27.25
N SER A 12 -12.69 15.47 -27.73
CA SER A 12 -12.44 15.18 -29.14
C SER A 12 -13.13 13.91 -29.65
N GLY A 13 -13.88 13.21 -28.80
CA GLY A 13 -14.58 11.97 -29.14
C GLY A 13 -13.71 10.71 -29.10
N ARG A 14 -12.47 10.79 -28.60
CA ARG A 14 -11.58 9.63 -28.45
C ARG A 14 -11.87 8.90 -27.15
N LEU A 15 -11.86 7.58 -27.19
CA LEU A 15 -12.00 6.76 -25.97
C LEU A 15 -10.92 7.12 -24.96
N LEU A 16 -11.35 7.39 -23.72
CA LEU A 16 -10.45 7.64 -22.61
C LEU A 16 -9.63 6.38 -22.33
N SER A 17 -8.30 6.55 -22.35
CA SER A 17 -7.34 5.48 -22.07
C SER A 17 -6.74 5.71 -20.70
N LEU A 18 -6.77 4.68 -19.86
CA LEU A 18 -6.18 4.75 -18.53
C LEU A 18 -4.66 4.79 -18.64
N LYS A 19 -4.04 5.79 -17.98
CA LYS A 19 -2.59 5.81 -17.78
C LYS A 19 -2.20 4.75 -16.76
N LEU A 20 -1.41 3.78 -17.20
CA LEU A 20 -0.96 2.70 -16.33
C LEU A 20 -0.02 3.21 -15.24
N SER A 21 -0.32 2.83 -14.00
CA SER A 21 0.52 3.08 -12.84
C SER A 21 0.95 1.76 -12.21
N LYS A 22 2.20 1.70 -11.72
CA LYS A 22 2.76 0.52 -11.04
C LYS A 22 2.92 0.79 -9.55
N GLY A 23 2.68 -0.22 -8.72
CA GLY A 23 2.96 -0.20 -7.29
C GLY A 23 2.96 -1.61 -6.71
N TYR A 24 2.64 -1.72 -5.43
CA TYR A 24 2.63 -3.01 -4.74
C TYR A 24 1.24 -3.69 -4.81
N ILE A 25 1.25 -5.03 -4.70
CA ILE A 25 0.05 -5.87 -4.72
C ILE A 25 -0.91 -5.64 -3.53
N THR A 26 -0.41 -5.08 -2.43
CA THR A 26 -1.22 -4.82 -1.24
C THR A 26 -1.64 -3.35 -1.23
N THR A 27 -2.94 -3.11 -1.12
CA THR A 27 -3.53 -1.77 -1.11
C THR A 27 -4.61 -1.67 -0.04
N SER A 28 -4.79 -0.47 0.49
CA SER A 28 -5.90 -0.12 1.38
C SER A 28 -6.86 0.75 0.59
N LEU A 29 -8.11 0.33 0.48
CA LEU A 29 -9.12 1.02 -0.32
C LEU A 29 -10.27 1.47 0.57
N ALA A 30 -10.70 2.72 0.38
CA ALA A 30 -11.89 3.23 1.02
C ALA A 30 -13.14 2.52 0.47
N ARG A 31 -14.14 2.30 1.32
CA ARG A 31 -15.39 1.64 0.92
C ARG A 31 -16.08 2.30 -0.29
N PRO A 32 -16.19 3.65 -0.38
CA PRO A 32 -16.80 4.30 -1.53
C PRO A 32 -16.07 3.99 -2.86
N PHE A 33 -14.75 3.85 -2.81
CA PHE A 33 -13.95 3.49 -3.98
C PHE A 33 -14.20 2.04 -4.42
N VAL A 34 -14.33 1.11 -3.45
CA VAL A 34 -14.70 -0.29 -3.74
C VAL A 34 -16.09 -0.37 -4.36
N ASP A 35 -17.06 0.39 -3.82
CA ASP A 35 -18.41 0.47 -4.38
C ASP A 35 -18.39 1.05 -5.81
N PHE A 36 -17.56 2.08 -6.07
CA PHE A 36 -17.36 2.62 -7.40
C PHE A 36 -16.84 1.58 -8.39
N ILE A 37 -15.77 0.86 -8.04
CA ILE A 37 -15.17 -0.16 -8.92
C ILE A 37 -16.17 -1.28 -9.22
N THR A 38 -16.82 -1.80 -8.19
CA THR A 38 -17.68 -2.98 -8.33
C THR A 38 -19.01 -2.69 -9.01
N GLN A 39 -19.55 -1.48 -8.85
CA GLN A 39 -20.90 -1.14 -9.32
C GLN A 39 -20.89 -0.28 -10.59
N LYS A 40 -19.86 0.56 -10.82
CA LYS A 40 -19.84 1.53 -11.94
C LYS A 40 -18.87 1.15 -13.06
N LEU A 41 -17.83 0.37 -12.78
CA LEU A 41 -16.88 -0.08 -13.79
C LEU A 41 -17.23 -1.48 -14.33
N ASN A 42 -16.76 -1.80 -15.52
CA ASN A 42 -16.73 -3.15 -16.07
C ASN A 42 -15.29 -3.58 -16.24
N LEU A 43 -14.74 -4.18 -15.18
CA LEU A 43 -13.36 -4.61 -15.14
C LEU A 43 -13.00 -5.58 -16.28
N ASN A 44 -13.95 -6.41 -16.73
CA ASN A 44 -13.75 -7.35 -17.85
C ASN A 44 -13.39 -6.66 -19.17
N LYS A 45 -13.73 -5.37 -19.32
CA LYS A 45 -13.45 -4.58 -20.51
C LYS A 45 -12.29 -3.60 -20.33
N MET A 46 -11.93 -3.27 -19.08
CA MET A 46 -11.03 -2.16 -18.79
C MET A 46 -9.60 -2.60 -18.55
N ILE A 47 -9.33 -3.80 -18.02
CA ILE A 47 -7.99 -4.12 -17.54
C ILE A 47 -7.57 -5.55 -17.86
N TYR A 48 -6.56 -5.68 -18.72
CA TYR A 48 -5.60 -6.78 -18.77
C TYR A 48 -4.28 -6.24 -18.18
N ALA A 49 -4.16 -6.19 -16.85
CA ALA A 49 -2.96 -5.73 -16.17
C ALA A 49 -2.67 -6.61 -14.96
N SER A 50 -1.39 -6.68 -14.57
CA SER A 50 -0.96 -7.41 -13.37
C SER A 50 -1.60 -6.80 -12.11
N ASP A 51 -1.73 -7.63 -11.08
CA ASP A 51 -2.05 -7.24 -9.70
C ASP A 51 -1.23 -6.06 -9.16
N GLU A 52 0.00 -5.86 -9.63
CA GLU A 52 0.85 -4.69 -9.31
C GLU A 52 0.39 -3.38 -9.96
N MET A 53 -0.53 -3.44 -10.92
CA MET A 53 -0.92 -2.30 -11.76
C MET A 53 -2.40 -1.97 -11.68
N VAL A 54 -3.27 -2.97 -11.50
CA VAL A 54 -4.74 -2.81 -11.58
C VAL A 54 -5.22 -1.72 -10.62
N PHE A 55 -4.98 -1.88 -9.32
CA PHE A 55 -5.51 -0.96 -8.33
C PHE A 55 -4.83 0.41 -8.41
N GLN A 56 -3.52 0.43 -8.67
CA GLN A 56 -2.76 1.68 -8.77
C GLN A 56 -3.23 2.54 -9.94
N THR A 57 -3.45 1.92 -11.09
CA THR A 57 -4.01 2.56 -12.28
C THR A 57 -5.40 3.12 -12.01
N LEU A 58 -6.28 2.33 -11.39
CA LEU A 58 -7.65 2.75 -11.09
C LEU A 58 -7.69 3.87 -10.06
N THR A 59 -6.86 3.81 -9.00
CA THR A 59 -6.81 4.83 -7.97
C THR A 59 -6.15 6.12 -8.43
N ALA A 60 -5.21 6.08 -9.38
CA ALA A 60 -4.50 7.28 -9.82
C ALA A 60 -5.19 7.99 -11.00
N SER A 61 -6.19 7.39 -11.62
CA SER A 61 -6.81 7.95 -12.82
C SER A 61 -7.73 9.13 -12.51
N ASP A 62 -7.29 10.34 -12.88
CA ASP A 62 -8.10 11.56 -12.80
C ASP A 62 -9.39 11.45 -13.64
N ASP A 63 -9.33 10.74 -14.77
CA ASP A 63 -10.45 10.57 -15.72
C ASP A 63 -11.62 9.78 -15.13
N LEU A 64 -11.36 8.85 -14.22
CA LEU A 64 -12.41 8.08 -13.56
C LEU A 64 -13.19 8.90 -12.53
N ASN A 65 -12.62 10.01 -12.06
CA ASN A 65 -13.14 10.84 -10.97
C ASN A 65 -13.69 9.98 -9.82
N ALA A 66 -12.91 8.95 -9.45
CA ALA A 66 -13.33 7.96 -8.47
C ALA A 66 -13.27 8.55 -7.05
N PRO A 67 -14.21 8.20 -6.16
CA PRO A 67 -14.20 8.72 -4.80
C PRO A 67 -12.98 8.17 -4.04
N ASN A 68 -12.38 8.98 -3.16
CA ASN A 68 -11.18 8.59 -2.39
C ASN A 68 -9.99 8.13 -3.26
N ALA A 69 -9.98 8.52 -4.54
CA ALA A 69 -8.87 8.29 -5.45
C ALA A 69 -7.78 9.36 -5.29
N PHE A 70 -6.66 9.14 -5.96
CA PHE A 70 -5.54 10.05 -6.04
C PHE A 70 -5.33 10.58 -7.45
N THR A 71 -4.60 11.68 -7.56
CA THR A 71 -4.27 12.24 -8.85
C THR A 71 -3.01 11.64 -9.47
N HIS A 72 -3.07 11.32 -10.75
CA HIS A 72 -1.92 10.86 -11.54
C HIS A 72 -0.80 11.90 -11.57
N LYS A 73 -1.14 13.18 -11.38
CA LYS A 73 -0.20 14.30 -11.37
C LYS A 73 0.90 14.14 -10.31
N CYS A 74 0.61 13.48 -9.18
CA CYS A 74 1.62 13.21 -8.15
C CYS A 74 2.72 12.27 -8.67
N ILE A 75 2.34 11.25 -9.44
CA ILE A 75 3.26 10.29 -10.07
C ILE A 75 4.08 10.99 -11.16
N GLU A 76 3.43 11.77 -12.02
CA GLU A 76 4.10 12.51 -13.10
C GLU A 76 5.12 13.53 -12.57
N ARG A 77 4.83 14.16 -11.43
CA ARG A 77 5.72 15.11 -10.75
C ARG A 77 6.78 14.44 -9.89
N LYS A 78 6.83 13.10 -9.85
CA LYS A 78 7.75 12.32 -9.01
C LYS A 78 7.72 12.74 -7.54
N VAL A 79 6.53 13.12 -7.04
CA VAL A 79 6.34 13.41 -5.62
C VAL A 79 6.46 12.09 -4.86
N ASN A 80 7.25 12.06 -3.78
CA ASN A 80 7.31 10.88 -2.92
C ASN A 80 5.95 10.71 -2.22
N ILE A 81 5.23 9.62 -2.54
CA ILE A 81 3.91 9.33 -2.00
C ILE A 81 4.10 8.36 -0.83
N PRO A 82 3.88 8.80 0.42
CA PRO A 82 4.03 7.92 1.57
C PRO A 82 2.99 6.79 1.51
N TYR A 83 3.32 5.62 2.05
CA TYR A 83 2.46 4.43 2.07
C TYR A 83 2.27 3.90 3.49
N LEU A 84 1.02 3.58 3.85
CA LEU A 84 0.65 3.07 5.18
C LEU A 84 0.30 1.57 5.18
N THR A 85 -0.03 1.01 4.02
CA THR A 85 -0.68 -0.31 4.01
C THR A 85 0.26 -1.43 4.43
N ARG A 86 1.51 -1.43 3.94
CA ARG A 86 2.40 -2.57 4.15
C ARG A 86 3.85 -2.14 4.22
N GLU A 87 4.50 -2.52 5.31
CA GLU A 87 5.94 -2.54 5.50
C GLU A 87 6.54 -3.75 4.77
N ILE A 88 7.57 -3.48 3.99
CA ILE A 88 8.35 -4.48 3.29
C ILE A 88 9.81 -4.06 3.39
N SER A 89 10.67 -4.96 3.86
CA SER A 89 12.11 -4.81 3.65
C SER A 89 12.49 -5.57 2.38
N LEU A 90 12.78 -4.81 1.32
CA LEU A 90 13.38 -5.33 0.11
C LEU A 90 14.88 -5.46 0.31
N LEU A 91 15.47 -6.47 -0.31
CA LEU A 91 16.92 -6.53 -0.40
C LEU A 91 17.42 -5.34 -1.23
N SER A 92 18.08 -4.37 -0.59
CA SER A 92 19.02 -3.48 -1.26
C SER A 92 20.22 -4.33 -1.70
N LEU A 93 20.05 -5.13 -2.76
CA LEU A 93 21.22 -5.64 -3.48
C LEU A 93 21.95 -4.41 -4.02
N PRO A 94 23.27 -4.26 -3.83
CA PRO A 94 24.03 -3.17 -4.43
C PRO A 94 24.06 -3.21 -5.96
N LEU A 95 23.33 -4.13 -6.62
CA LEU A 95 23.48 -4.39 -8.05
C LEU A 95 22.35 -3.92 -8.95
N PHE A 96 21.15 -3.53 -8.48
CA PHE A 96 20.05 -3.31 -9.43
C PHE A 96 18.98 -2.28 -9.06
N THR A 97 19.35 -1.17 -8.41
CA THR A 97 18.62 0.09 -8.65
C THR A 97 19.37 1.26 -8.01
N TYR A 98 19.77 2.20 -8.85
CA TYR A 98 20.12 3.56 -8.44
C TYR A 98 18.82 4.28 -8.00
N TRP A 99 18.32 3.95 -6.81
CA TRP A 99 17.43 4.84 -6.07
C TRP A 99 18.33 5.63 -5.12
N PRO A 100 18.48 6.95 -5.32
CA PRO A 100 19.30 7.76 -4.45
C PRO A 100 18.66 7.77 -3.06
N GLU A 101 19.41 7.32 -2.06
CA GLU A 101 19.29 7.72 -0.66
C GLU A 101 17.85 7.81 -0.10
N ASP A 102 17.06 6.74 -0.20
CA ASP A 102 15.99 6.54 0.78
C ASP A 102 16.60 5.80 1.98
N GLU A 103 16.94 6.54 3.04
CA GLU A 103 17.40 6.06 4.36
C GLU A 103 16.43 5.07 5.05
N THR A 104 15.37 4.65 4.36
CA THR A 104 14.29 3.79 4.88
C THR A 104 14.36 2.35 4.40
N SER A 105 15.40 1.93 3.65
CA SER A 105 15.61 0.52 3.38
C SER A 105 15.98 -0.20 4.69
N LEU A 106 14.96 -0.65 5.40
CA LEU A 106 15.06 -1.44 6.62
C LEU A 106 16.05 -2.57 6.40
N LYS A 107 17.15 -2.54 7.15
CA LYS A 107 18.13 -3.61 7.11
C LYS A 107 17.45 -4.90 7.54
N CYS A 108 17.61 -5.96 6.74
CA CYS A 108 17.10 -7.28 7.09
C CYS A 108 18.01 -7.86 8.18
N HIS A 109 17.63 -7.69 9.45
CA HIS A 109 18.45 -8.11 10.58
C HIS A 109 18.44 -9.64 10.75
N SER A 110 17.36 -10.31 10.32
CA SER A 110 17.27 -11.77 10.30
C SER A 110 18.29 -12.45 9.40
N GLY A 111 18.80 -11.72 8.39
CA GLY A 111 19.62 -12.29 7.32
C GLY A 111 18.90 -13.32 6.46
N TYR A 112 17.61 -13.58 6.66
CA TYR A 112 16.85 -14.58 5.91
C TYR A 112 16.01 -13.92 4.81
N ILE A 113 16.34 -14.28 3.57
CA ILE A 113 15.74 -13.67 2.38
C ILE A 113 15.04 -14.76 1.56
N ARG A 114 13.80 -14.49 1.16
CA ARG A 114 13.01 -15.37 0.30
C ARG A 114 12.30 -14.59 -0.79
N ASN A 115 12.61 -14.92 -2.04
CA ASN A 115 12.11 -14.23 -3.24
C ASN A 115 12.42 -12.72 -3.21
N ALA A 116 13.70 -12.37 -2.94
CA ALA A 116 14.21 -11.00 -2.84
C ALA A 116 13.58 -10.11 -1.74
N LEU A 117 12.83 -10.73 -0.81
CA LEU A 117 12.19 -10.07 0.32
C LEU A 117 12.77 -10.58 1.63
N CYS A 118 12.99 -9.68 2.58
CA CYS A 118 13.34 -10.07 3.94
C CYS A 118 12.18 -10.85 4.58
N VAL A 119 12.54 -11.93 5.26
CA VAL A 119 11.65 -12.62 6.18
C VAL A 119 12.07 -12.19 7.58
N PHE A 120 11.21 -11.42 8.24
CA PHE A 120 11.48 -10.85 9.55
C PHE A 120 11.50 -11.94 10.62
N GLY A 121 12.52 -11.90 11.47
CA GLY A 121 12.58 -12.65 12.73
C GLY A 121 12.55 -11.72 13.94
N MET A 122 12.82 -12.26 15.13
CA MET A 122 12.74 -11.50 16.39
C MET A 122 13.67 -10.27 16.41
N GLU A 123 14.86 -10.38 15.82
CA GLU A 123 15.84 -9.31 15.67
C GLU A 123 15.36 -8.10 14.86
N ASP A 124 14.37 -8.29 13.98
CA ASP A 124 13.75 -7.18 13.26
C ASP A 124 12.67 -6.48 14.10
N LEU A 125 11.99 -7.19 15.01
CA LEU A 125 10.85 -6.63 15.75
C LEU A 125 11.23 -5.43 16.63
N SER A 126 12.37 -5.49 17.32
CA SER A 126 12.80 -4.41 18.21
C SER A 126 13.26 -3.16 17.47
N ASN A 127 13.83 -3.34 16.28
CA ASN A 127 14.47 -2.26 15.53
C ASN A 127 13.53 -1.61 14.53
N ASN A 128 12.63 -2.39 13.92
CA ASN A 128 11.89 -2.00 12.74
C ASN A 128 10.40 -1.75 13.02
N PHE A 129 9.76 -2.55 13.88
CA PHE A 129 8.30 -2.62 13.93
C PHE A 129 7.64 -1.63 14.89
N ARG A 130 8.27 -1.32 16.03
CA ARG A 130 7.63 -0.51 17.08
C ARG A 130 7.33 0.92 16.64
N ASN A 131 8.20 1.51 15.83
CA ASN A 131 8.09 2.91 15.39
C ASN A 131 7.51 3.05 13.98
N ASN A 132 7.08 1.95 13.36
CA ASN A 132 6.60 2.01 12.00
C ASN A 132 5.17 2.62 11.91
N THR A 133 4.95 3.39 10.85
CA THR A 133 3.65 3.94 10.44
C THR A 133 2.85 2.97 9.57
N GLN A 134 3.45 1.88 9.11
CA GLN A 134 2.74 0.87 8.34
C GLN A 134 1.92 -0.06 9.24
N ILE A 135 0.76 -0.47 8.72
CA ILE A 135 -0.24 -1.24 9.48
C ILE A 135 0.07 -2.75 9.48
N PHE A 136 0.70 -3.24 8.41
CA PHE A 136 1.06 -4.65 8.24
C PHE A 136 2.53 -4.79 7.84
N ALA A 137 3.17 -5.88 8.24
CA ALA A 137 4.51 -6.23 7.78
C ALA A 137 4.50 -7.52 6.96
N ASN A 138 5.40 -7.60 5.98
CA ASN A 138 5.56 -8.77 5.13
C ASN A 138 7.06 -9.00 4.86
N LYS A 139 7.66 -10.16 5.16
CA LYS A 139 7.05 -11.47 5.54
C LYS A 139 7.49 -11.91 6.94
N ILE A 140 6.59 -12.53 7.71
CA ILE A 140 6.96 -13.34 8.89
C ILE A 140 6.53 -14.78 8.61
N LEU A 141 7.40 -15.75 8.88
CA LEU A 141 7.13 -17.16 8.64
C LEU A 141 7.37 -17.96 9.93
N SER A 142 6.34 -18.67 10.40
CA SER A 142 6.43 -19.55 11.57
C SER A 142 7.45 -20.68 11.41
N SER A 143 7.71 -21.11 10.17
CA SER A 143 8.71 -22.12 9.85
C SER A 143 10.15 -21.59 9.92
N PHE A 144 10.34 -20.28 9.87
CA PHE A 144 11.65 -19.64 10.01
C PHE A 144 11.88 -19.23 11.46
N ASP A 145 10.97 -18.43 12.01
CA ASP A 145 11.03 -17.96 13.38
C ASP A 145 9.61 -17.85 13.97
N PHE A 146 9.21 -18.87 14.71
CA PHE A 146 7.93 -18.87 15.44
C PHE A 146 7.94 -17.88 16.62
N GLY A 147 9.11 -17.63 17.21
CA GLY A 147 9.29 -16.66 18.29
C GLY A 147 8.90 -15.26 17.85
N ALA A 148 9.27 -14.87 16.61
CA ALA A 148 8.87 -13.59 16.04
C ALA A 148 7.34 -13.41 15.98
N VAL A 149 6.61 -14.46 15.58
CA VAL A 149 5.14 -14.44 15.56
C VAL A 149 4.57 -14.27 16.97
N LEU A 150 5.10 -15.03 17.94
CA LEU A 150 4.62 -15.01 19.32
C LEU A 150 4.91 -13.66 20.01
N CYS A 151 6.14 -13.17 19.90
CA CYS A 151 6.57 -11.91 20.49
C CYS A 151 5.78 -10.73 19.92
N TRP A 152 5.57 -10.69 18.59
CA TRP A 152 4.77 -9.61 17.99
C TRP A 152 3.30 -9.69 18.42
N HIS A 153 2.73 -10.89 18.53
CA HIS A 153 1.37 -11.07 19.02
C HIS A 153 1.22 -10.61 20.49
N GLU A 154 2.18 -10.96 21.35
CA GLU A 154 2.19 -10.52 22.73
C GLU A 154 2.35 -9.00 22.85
N GLU A 155 3.25 -8.39 22.08
CA GLU A 155 3.43 -6.94 22.00
C GLU A 155 2.12 -6.23 21.63
N MET A 156 1.42 -6.70 20.58
CA MET A 156 0.12 -6.14 20.19
C MET A 156 -0.93 -6.27 21.31
N ARG A 157 -0.95 -7.40 22.03
CA ARG A 157 -1.86 -7.64 23.16
C ARG A 157 -1.56 -6.68 24.31
N ILE A 158 -0.30 -6.52 24.68
CA ILE A 158 0.15 -5.61 25.75
C ILE A 158 -0.27 -4.17 25.42
N ARG A 159 0.05 -3.70 24.21
CA ARG A 159 -0.31 -2.35 23.73
C ARG A 159 -1.82 -2.10 23.71
N THR A 160 -2.61 -3.11 23.37
CA THR A 160 -4.06 -2.99 23.24
C THR A 160 -4.78 -3.03 24.59
N PHE A 161 -4.41 -3.96 25.47
CA PHE A 161 -5.20 -4.29 26.66
C PHE A 161 -4.56 -3.87 27.98
N ILE A 162 -3.22 -3.78 28.06
CA ILE A 162 -2.51 -3.52 29.33
C ILE A 162 -2.09 -2.07 29.42
N GLU A 163 -1.37 -1.57 28.42
CA GLU A 163 -0.79 -0.22 28.44
C GLU A 163 -1.81 0.90 28.20
N LYS A 164 -3.05 0.54 27.86
CA LYS A 164 -4.23 1.43 27.66
C LYS A 164 -4.03 2.64 26.75
N GLY A 165 -2.89 2.85 26.10
CA GLY A 165 -2.64 4.11 25.40
C GLY A 165 -1.20 4.54 25.22
N LEU A 166 -0.30 4.16 26.12
CA LEU A 166 1.05 4.77 26.18
C LEU A 166 1.84 4.62 24.88
N ASN A 167 1.65 3.52 24.15
CA ASN A 167 2.29 3.23 22.86
C ASN A 167 1.27 2.95 21.74
N ARG A 168 0.11 3.62 21.76
CA ARG A 168 -0.90 3.45 20.70
C ARG A 168 -0.42 4.00 19.36
N LEU A 169 -0.96 3.43 18.29
CA LEU A 169 -0.85 4.01 16.95
C LEU A 169 -1.34 5.46 17.01
N ASN A 170 -0.62 6.36 16.34
CA ASN A 170 -1.03 7.75 16.22
C ASN A 170 -2.27 7.83 15.32
N ASN A 171 -3.46 7.71 15.90
CA ASN A 171 -4.72 7.73 15.16
C ASN A 171 -4.88 8.97 14.28
N SER A 172 -4.33 10.13 14.68
CA SER A 172 -4.44 11.36 13.88
C SER A 172 -3.74 11.23 12.53
N LEU A 173 -2.62 10.49 12.45
CA LEU A 173 -1.93 10.23 11.19
C LEU A 173 -2.82 9.47 10.21
N TYR A 174 -3.46 8.40 10.68
CA TYR A 174 -4.31 7.53 9.86
C TYR A 174 -5.65 8.18 9.51
N GLN A 175 -6.24 8.93 10.45
CA GLN A 175 -7.48 9.64 10.23
C GLN A 175 -7.31 10.78 9.23
N ASN A 176 -6.19 11.48 9.25
CA ASN A 176 -5.92 12.58 8.32
C ASN A 176 -5.33 12.12 6.97
N TRP A 177 -5.30 10.81 6.73
CA TRP A 177 -4.78 10.28 5.49
C TRP A 177 -5.68 10.67 4.30
N PRO A 178 -5.12 11.08 3.14
CA PRO A 178 -5.92 11.65 2.05
C PRO A 178 -7.08 10.74 1.56
N GLN A 179 -6.87 9.42 1.54
CA GLN A 179 -7.92 8.47 1.15
C GLN A 179 -8.95 8.21 2.26
N ALA A 180 -8.63 8.50 3.52
CA ALA A 180 -9.58 8.41 4.63
C ALA A 180 -10.50 9.65 4.65
N ASN A 181 -9.96 10.81 4.29
CA ASN A 181 -10.65 12.09 4.29
C ASN A 181 -10.75 12.66 2.87
N SER A 182 -11.43 11.98 1.95
CA SER A 182 -11.80 12.65 0.70
C SER A 182 -12.98 13.58 0.97
N PHE A 183 -12.73 14.89 0.93
CA PHE A 183 -13.76 15.91 0.87
C PHE A 183 -14.70 15.60 -0.30
N SER A 184 -15.99 15.57 0.03
CA SER A 184 -17.15 15.60 -0.88
C SER A 184 -17.16 16.85 -1.74
#